data_AF-A0A5U8XPX3-F1
#
_entry.id   AF-A0A5U8XPX3-F1
#
_cell.length_a   1.000
_cell.length_b   1.000
_cell.length_c   1.000
_cell.angle_alpha   90.00
_cell.angle_beta   90.00
_cell.angle_gamma   90.00
#
_symmetry.space_group_name_H-M   'P 1'
#
loop_
_entity.id
_entity.type
_entity.pdbx_description
1 polymer ?
#
loop_
_entity_poly.entity_id
_entity_poly.type
_entity_poly.pdbx_seq_one_letter_code
_entity_poly.pdbx_strand_id
1 'polypeptide(L)'
;MNELYNFYANCLIEVRHPERAAPLCELVMMAIDNDYEPALEQIYNLEMDDVATHIDTLEGWIISCVVGLGHRLGIAFDADTCYRNPRIPLLVLKAVLEDLENFEDYEHLQAIAESGEPEVIVLENMIRYVRGDDFFEIGSAITLVEPRIMNVIGNFLNARAITDQATAIDDAELQRLAKYILLYPENPSVWAFQNAARTTEPNVLATTLVFENTGVPEERLLEIYAVGMSIYNNDTFDGAYAALEQRLAIINNDALPAMPILKSAVESLRAIYEVTNGQASLPDSGV
;
A
#
# COMPACT_ATOMS: atom_id res chain seq x y z
N MET A 1 19.97 16.30 4.56
CA MET A 1 20.17 15.07 5.37
C MET A 1 19.75 15.42 6.79
N ASN A 2 18.74 14.74 7.34
CA ASN A 2 18.05 15.09 8.58
C ASN A 2 19.01 15.07 9.80
N GLU A 3 18.97 16.09 10.66
CA GLU A 3 19.79 16.18 11.89
C GLU A 3 19.56 15.00 12.82
N LEU A 4 18.31 14.50 12.89
CA LEU A 4 17.94 13.33 13.68
C LEU A 4 18.62 12.05 13.18
N TYR A 5 18.61 11.82 11.87
CA TYR A 5 19.30 10.66 11.28
C TYR A 5 20.80 10.69 11.61
N ASN A 6 21.45 11.85 11.45
CA ASN A 6 22.87 11.99 11.74
C ASN A 6 23.20 11.70 13.20
N PHE A 7 22.34 12.11 14.13
CA PHE A 7 22.48 11.77 15.54
C PHE A 7 22.49 10.26 15.78
N TYR A 8 21.44 9.55 15.33
CA TYR A 8 21.36 8.09 15.49
C TYR A 8 22.53 7.38 14.80
N ALA A 9 22.87 7.77 13.57
CA ALA A 9 23.94 7.15 12.81
C ALA A 9 25.30 7.28 13.53
N ASN A 10 25.61 8.47 14.05
CA ASN A 10 26.84 8.70 14.81
C ASN A 10 26.90 7.82 16.07
N CYS A 11 25.82 7.79 16.86
CA CYS A 11 25.75 6.96 18.07
C CYS A 11 25.91 5.46 17.77
N LEU A 12 25.25 4.97 16.71
CA LEU A 12 25.30 3.57 16.31
C LEU A 12 26.68 3.17 15.79
N ILE A 13 27.29 3.99 14.92
CA ILE A 13 28.61 3.71 14.34
C ILE A 13 29.72 3.77 15.39
N GLU A 14 29.58 4.63 16.40
CA GLU A 14 30.55 4.75 17.49
C GLU A 14 30.63 3.47 18.35
N VAL A 15 29.50 2.83 18.63
CA VAL A 15 29.41 1.75 19.63
C VAL A 15 29.26 0.36 19.01
N ARG A 16 28.60 0.23 17.85
CA ARG A 16 28.24 -1.07 17.27
C ARG A 16 29.13 -1.49 16.11
N HIS A 17 29.24 -2.80 15.93
CA HIS A 17 29.86 -3.36 14.74
C HIS A 17 29.10 -2.93 13.47
N PRO A 18 29.77 -2.62 12.35
CA PRO A 18 29.12 -2.16 11.13
C PRO A 18 27.97 -3.04 10.62
N GLU A 19 28.07 -4.35 10.80
CA GLU A 19 27.02 -5.30 10.39
C GLU A 19 25.71 -5.16 11.18
N ARG A 20 25.76 -4.62 12.41
CA ARG A 20 24.56 -4.30 13.20
C ARG A 20 24.14 -2.84 13.00
N ALA A 21 25.11 -1.93 12.96
CA ALA A 21 24.85 -0.49 12.82
C ALA A 21 24.19 -0.15 11.48
N ALA A 22 24.66 -0.72 10.36
CA ALA A 22 24.15 -0.38 9.04
C ALA A 22 22.64 -0.67 8.88
N PRO A 23 22.12 -1.86 9.25
CA PRO A 23 20.68 -2.09 9.21
C PRO A 23 19.87 -1.13 10.10
N LEU A 24 20.37 -0.82 11.29
CA LEU A 24 19.68 0.09 12.22
C LEU A 24 19.63 1.52 11.68
N CYS A 25 20.70 2.01 11.05
CA CYS A 25 20.69 3.33 10.39
C CYS A 25 19.66 3.38 9.26
N GLU A 26 19.58 2.34 8.43
CA GLU A 26 18.57 2.29 7.35
C GLU A 26 17.15 2.22 7.90
N LEU A 27 16.92 1.50 9.00
CA LEU A 27 15.63 1.47 9.69
C LEU A 27 15.25 2.84 10.27
N VAL A 28 16.21 3.63 10.78
CA VAL A 28 15.97 5.02 11.21
C VAL A 28 15.52 5.88 10.04
N MET A 29 16.18 5.75 8.89
CA MET A 29 15.81 6.48 7.67
C MET A 29 14.38 6.13 7.25
N MET A 30 14.04 4.83 7.17
CA MET A 30 12.66 4.40 6.87
C MET A 30 11.64 4.92 7.87
N ALA A 31 11.95 4.89 9.16
CA ALA A 31 11.06 5.40 10.18
C ALA A 31 10.79 6.90 9.97
N ILE A 32 11.82 7.70 9.67
CA ILE A 32 11.68 9.13 9.35
C ILE A 32 10.82 9.33 8.10
N ASP A 33 11.11 8.61 7.02
CA ASP A 33 10.38 8.71 5.74
C ASP A 33 8.91 8.28 5.86
N ASN A 34 8.54 7.60 6.94
CA ASN A 34 7.19 7.14 7.25
C ASN A 34 6.59 7.83 8.49
N ASP A 35 6.96 9.07 8.78
CA ASP A 35 6.38 9.92 9.84
C ASP A 35 6.57 9.42 11.29
N TYR A 36 7.58 8.59 11.57
CA TYR A 36 7.98 8.23 12.94
C TYR A 36 9.01 9.17 13.56
N GLU A 37 9.37 10.26 12.88
CA GLU A 37 10.28 11.30 13.41
C GLU A 37 9.90 11.76 14.84
N PRO A 38 8.64 12.08 15.17
CA PRO A 38 8.28 12.52 16.53
C PRO A 38 8.51 11.46 17.62
N ALA A 39 8.44 10.17 17.27
CA ALA A 39 8.72 9.08 18.19
C ALA A 39 10.24 8.95 18.45
N LEU A 40 11.04 9.11 17.40
CA LEU A 40 12.50 9.06 17.46
C LEU A 40 13.10 10.30 18.15
N GLU A 41 12.46 11.46 18.07
CA GLU A 41 12.89 12.70 18.75
C GLU A 41 12.77 12.64 20.28
N GLN A 42 11.95 11.75 20.85
CA GLN A 42 11.81 11.64 22.30
C GLN A 42 13.13 11.27 22.99
N ILE A 43 14.04 10.61 22.26
CA ILE A 43 15.38 10.29 22.76
C ILE A 43 16.37 11.42 22.58
N TYR A 44 16.20 12.25 21.54
CA TYR A 44 17.06 13.41 21.31
C TYR A 44 17.03 14.38 22.51
N ASN A 45 15.95 14.36 23.28
CA ASN A 45 15.77 15.17 24.49
C ASN A 45 16.26 14.48 25.79
N LEU A 46 16.74 13.24 25.74
CA LEU A 46 17.40 12.61 26.88
C LEU A 46 18.83 13.15 26.96
N GLU A 47 19.23 13.71 28.09
CA GLU A 47 20.65 14.01 28.35
C GLU A 47 21.40 12.66 28.36
N MET A 48 22.13 12.37 27.27
CA MET A 48 22.91 11.14 27.12
C MET A 48 24.33 11.40 27.61
N ASP A 49 24.61 11.03 28.86
CA ASP A 49 25.95 11.21 29.46
C ASP A 49 27.00 10.31 28.80
N ASP A 50 26.62 9.08 28.42
CA ASP A 50 27.46 8.11 27.72
C ASP A 50 26.64 7.30 26.71
N VAL A 51 27.00 7.39 25.43
CA VAL A 51 26.32 6.70 24.33
C VAL A 51 26.34 5.18 24.52
N ALA A 52 27.44 4.62 25.03
CA ALA A 52 27.57 3.17 25.21
C ALA A 52 26.60 2.63 26.26
N THR A 53 26.28 3.41 27.30
CA THR A 53 25.33 3.05 28.35
C THR A 53 23.88 3.03 27.87
N HIS A 54 23.56 3.79 26.81
CA HIS A 54 22.19 3.98 26.32
C HIS A 54 21.92 3.35 24.95
N ILE A 55 22.93 2.70 24.35
CA ILE A 55 22.83 2.13 23.00
C ILE A 55 21.70 1.09 22.88
N ASP A 56 21.46 0.28 23.91
CA ASP A 56 20.39 -0.71 23.91
C ASP A 56 19.01 -0.05 23.90
N THR A 57 18.88 1.08 24.61
CA THR A 57 17.66 1.89 24.62
C THR A 57 17.42 2.48 23.24
N LEU A 58 18.44 3.11 22.62
CA LEU A 58 18.34 3.65 21.25
C LEU A 58 17.86 2.58 20.27
N GLU A 59 18.47 1.40 20.29
CA GLU A 59 18.07 0.28 19.45
C GLU A 59 16.62 -0.16 19.73
N GLY A 60 16.22 -0.27 21.00
CA GLY A 60 14.85 -0.64 21.37
C GLY A 60 13.79 0.32 20.82
N TRP A 61 14.08 1.61 20.77
CA TRP A 61 13.19 2.61 20.18
C TRP A 61 13.11 2.53 18.67
N ILE A 62 14.25 2.32 17.99
CA ILE A 62 14.27 2.07 16.54
C ILE A 62 13.38 0.87 16.23
N ILE A 63 13.57 -0.24 16.94
CA ILE A 63 12.76 -1.45 16.75
C ILE A 63 11.29 -1.20 17.06
N SER A 64 10.96 -0.41 18.08
CA SER A 64 9.57 -0.06 18.39
C SER A 64 8.90 0.72 17.24
N CYS A 65 9.62 1.67 16.63
CA CYS A 65 9.12 2.41 15.46
C CYS A 65 8.91 1.47 14.25
N VAL A 66 9.84 0.55 14.02
CA VAL A 66 9.80 -0.43 12.94
C VAL A 66 8.66 -1.43 13.12
N VAL A 67 8.45 -1.93 14.34
CA VAL A 67 7.30 -2.79 14.68
C VAL A 67 5.99 -2.03 14.47
N GLY A 68 5.93 -0.76 14.89
CA GLY A 68 4.79 0.11 14.64
C GLY A 68 4.52 0.30 13.14
N LEU A 69 5.56 0.53 12.34
CA LEU A 69 5.48 0.65 10.89
C LEU A 69 4.92 -0.64 10.26
N GLY A 70 5.46 -1.80 10.66
CA GLY A 70 4.92 -3.10 10.27
C GLY A 70 3.42 -3.20 10.55
N HIS A 71 2.98 -2.88 11.77
CA HIS A 71 1.56 -2.92 12.13
C HIS A 71 0.69 -1.99 11.26
N ARG A 72 1.17 -0.78 10.95
CA ARG A 72 0.45 0.12 10.04
C ARG A 72 0.30 -0.47 8.64
N LEU A 73 1.32 -1.18 8.16
CA LEU A 73 1.31 -1.90 6.89
C LEU A 73 0.55 -3.23 6.96
N GLY A 74 0.10 -3.68 8.13
CA GLY A 74 -0.59 -4.97 8.29
C GLY A 74 0.36 -6.18 8.47
N ILE A 75 1.59 -5.95 8.92
CA ILE A 75 2.59 -6.98 9.21
C ILE A 75 2.91 -6.94 10.70
N ALA A 76 2.61 -8.02 11.43
CA ALA A 76 2.97 -8.12 12.84
C ALA A 76 4.36 -8.75 13.00
N PHE A 77 5.30 -8.00 13.57
CA PHE A 77 6.65 -8.45 13.85
C PHE A 77 6.81 -8.97 15.29
N ASP A 78 7.63 -10.00 15.47
CA ASP A 78 8.16 -10.37 16.78
C ASP A 78 9.30 -9.42 17.18
N ALA A 79 9.04 -8.55 18.17
CA ALA A 79 9.97 -7.50 18.57
C ALA A 79 11.33 -8.05 19.04
N ASP A 80 11.35 -9.19 19.74
CA ASP A 80 12.57 -9.80 20.25
C ASP A 80 13.44 -10.34 19.11
N THR A 81 12.84 -10.94 18.08
CA THR A 81 13.55 -11.39 16.88
C THR A 81 14.06 -10.20 16.06
N CYS A 82 13.25 -9.15 15.89
CA CYS A 82 13.66 -7.92 15.22
C CYS A 82 14.83 -7.21 15.93
N TYR A 83 14.82 -7.18 17.26
CA TYR A 83 15.91 -6.59 18.04
C TYR A 83 17.20 -7.40 17.94
N ARG A 84 17.11 -8.73 17.99
CA ARG A 84 18.27 -9.61 17.84
C ARG A 84 18.89 -9.49 16.45
N ASN A 85 18.06 -9.42 15.41
CA ASN A 85 18.51 -9.34 14.03
C ASN A 85 17.77 -8.23 13.24
N PRO A 86 18.24 -6.96 13.32
CA PRO A 86 17.59 -5.83 12.67
C PRO A 86 17.64 -5.89 11.13
N ARG A 87 18.46 -6.76 10.55
CA ARG A 87 18.47 -6.98 9.10
C ARG A 87 17.17 -7.60 8.61
N ILE A 88 16.50 -8.43 9.41
CA ILE A 88 15.25 -9.10 8.99
C ILE A 88 14.11 -8.09 8.77
N PRO A 89 13.70 -7.27 9.76
CA PRO A 89 12.63 -6.31 9.53
C PRO A 89 13.00 -5.29 8.45
N LEU A 90 14.28 -4.96 8.29
CA LEU A 90 14.76 -4.11 7.20
C LEU A 90 14.47 -4.73 5.83
N LEU A 91 14.82 -6.01 5.64
CA LEU A 91 14.56 -6.72 4.37
C LEU A 91 13.07 -6.76 4.06
N VAL A 92 12.23 -7.05 5.06
CA VAL A 92 10.77 -7.11 4.90
C VAL A 92 10.22 -5.74 4.52
N LEU A 93 10.59 -4.69 5.24
CA LEU A 93 10.07 -3.34 4.98
C LEU A 93 10.53 -2.81 3.63
N LYS A 94 11.80 -2.99 3.23
CA LYS A 94 12.26 -2.58 1.90
C LYS A 94 11.53 -3.31 0.78
N ALA A 95 11.33 -4.61 0.94
CA ALA A 95 10.61 -5.38 -0.07
C ALA A 95 9.19 -4.85 -0.25
N VAL A 96 8.47 -4.63 0.86
CA VAL A 96 7.07 -4.19 0.82
C VAL A 96 6.91 -2.74 0.35
N LEU A 97 7.81 -1.84 0.76
CA LEU A 97 7.70 -0.41 0.46
C LEU A 97 8.31 -0.02 -0.90
N GLU A 98 9.26 -0.79 -1.42
CA GLU A 98 10.06 -0.38 -2.59
C GLU A 98 10.14 -1.47 -3.66
N ASP A 99 10.56 -2.69 -3.29
CA ASP A 99 11.02 -3.65 -4.30
C ASP A 99 9.89 -4.41 -5.00
N LEU A 100 8.86 -4.87 -4.26
CA LEU A 100 7.82 -5.73 -4.81
C LEU A 100 7.04 -5.06 -5.94
N GLU A 101 6.74 -3.77 -5.78
CA GLU A 101 6.02 -2.99 -6.79
C GLU A 101 6.86 -2.88 -8.08
N ASN A 102 8.17 -2.72 -7.96
CA ASN A 102 9.06 -2.37 -9.07
C ASN A 102 9.82 -3.57 -9.67
N PHE A 103 9.68 -4.76 -9.09
CA PHE A 103 10.45 -5.94 -9.51
C PHE A 103 10.17 -6.35 -10.96
N GLU A 104 11.21 -6.64 -11.74
CA GLU A 104 11.06 -6.88 -13.18
C GLU A 104 10.24 -8.14 -13.50
N ASP A 105 10.46 -9.22 -12.76
CA ASP A 105 9.73 -10.49 -12.92
C ASP A 105 8.50 -10.55 -12.02
N TYR A 106 7.53 -9.68 -12.33
CA TYR A 106 6.26 -9.61 -11.61
C TYR A 106 5.37 -10.83 -11.85
N GLU A 107 5.52 -11.53 -12.99
CA GLU A 107 4.76 -12.76 -13.31
C GLU A 107 5.07 -13.86 -12.28
N HIS A 108 6.33 -14.04 -11.92
CA HIS A 108 6.70 -15.00 -10.89
C HIS A 108 6.21 -14.58 -9.50
N LEU A 109 6.27 -13.28 -9.17
CA LEU A 109 5.69 -12.77 -7.93
C LEU A 109 4.18 -13.01 -7.86
N GLN A 110 3.48 -12.83 -8.98
CA GLN A 110 2.05 -13.12 -9.07
C GLN A 110 1.77 -14.62 -8.85
N ALA A 111 2.59 -15.52 -9.44
CA ALA A 111 2.46 -16.95 -9.19
C ALA A 111 2.68 -17.31 -7.71
N ILE A 112 3.59 -16.62 -7.00
CA ILE A 112 3.76 -16.78 -5.55
C ILE A 112 2.53 -16.27 -4.80
N ALA A 113 1.99 -15.10 -5.18
CA ALA A 113 0.78 -14.52 -4.59
C ALA A 113 -0.43 -15.47 -4.66
N GLU A 114 -0.56 -16.17 -5.79
CA GLU A 114 -1.67 -17.08 -6.10
C GLU A 114 -1.42 -18.53 -5.67
N SER A 115 -0.33 -18.81 -4.95
CA SER A 115 0.07 -20.17 -4.54
C SER A 115 -0.92 -20.88 -3.61
N GLY A 116 -1.78 -20.12 -2.93
CA GLY A 116 -2.71 -20.64 -1.90
C GLY A 116 -2.04 -20.99 -0.58
N GLU A 117 -0.76 -20.64 -0.40
CA GLU A 117 -0.05 -20.74 0.87
C GLU A 117 -0.52 -19.67 1.87
N PRO A 118 -0.30 -19.88 3.19
CA PRO A 118 -0.53 -18.84 4.20
C PRO A 118 0.21 -17.54 3.87
N GLU A 119 -0.39 -16.39 4.19
CA GLU A 119 0.08 -15.06 3.79
C GLU A 119 1.51 -14.75 4.26
N VAL A 120 1.89 -15.24 5.45
CA VAL A 120 3.26 -15.14 5.99
C VAL A 120 4.26 -15.84 5.06
N ILE A 121 3.91 -17.04 4.59
CA ILE A 121 4.78 -17.84 3.71
C ILE A 121 4.84 -17.21 2.31
N VAL A 122 3.70 -16.71 1.81
CA VAL A 122 3.64 -16.00 0.53
C VAL A 122 4.57 -14.78 0.55
N LEU A 123 4.44 -13.92 1.56
CA LEU A 123 5.28 -12.72 1.69
C LEU A 123 6.76 -13.09 1.86
N GLU A 124 7.07 -14.08 2.69
CA GLU A 124 8.45 -14.57 2.84
C GLU A 124 9.04 -15.03 1.50
N ASN A 125 8.31 -15.84 0.74
CA ASN A 125 8.77 -16.37 -0.55
C ASN A 125 8.98 -15.25 -1.58
N MET A 126 8.09 -14.25 -1.62
CA MET A 126 8.28 -13.06 -2.46
C MET A 126 9.56 -12.30 -2.09
N ILE A 127 9.81 -12.06 -0.80
CA ILE A 127 11.00 -11.35 -0.33
C ILE A 127 12.28 -12.12 -0.72
N ARG A 128 12.28 -13.44 -0.48
CA ARG A 128 13.40 -14.31 -0.86
C ARG A 128 13.67 -14.26 -2.36
N TYR A 129 12.61 -14.28 -3.16
CA TYR A 129 12.73 -14.22 -4.62
C TYR A 129 13.36 -12.90 -5.08
N VAL A 130 12.82 -11.78 -4.61
CA VAL A 130 13.30 -10.45 -5.03
C VAL A 130 14.72 -10.16 -4.57
N ARG A 131 15.05 -10.50 -3.32
CA ARG A 131 16.34 -10.17 -2.73
C ARG A 131 17.42 -11.22 -2.99
N GLY A 132 17.05 -12.38 -3.55
CA GLY A 132 17.95 -13.52 -3.73
C GLY A 132 18.59 -13.98 -2.42
N ASP A 133 17.89 -13.78 -1.30
CA ASP A 133 18.43 -13.99 0.04
C ASP A 133 17.92 -15.32 0.63
N ASP A 134 18.87 -16.21 0.96
CA ASP A 134 18.61 -17.50 1.59
C ASP A 134 18.43 -17.39 3.13
N PHE A 135 18.37 -16.17 3.69
CA PHE A 135 18.25 -15.95 5.14
C PHE A 135 17.11 -16.76 5.77
N PHE A 136 17.42 -17.81 6.51
CA PHE A 136 16.46 -18.81 7.03
C PHE A 136 15.45 -18.27 8.07
N GLU A 137 15.60 -17.03 8.53
CA GLU A 137 14.89 -16.51 9.69
C GLU A 137 13.76 -15.52 9.37
N ILE A 138 13.50 -15.17 8.10
CA ILE A 138 12.48 -14.17 7.72
C ILE A 138 11.11 -14.53 8.29
N GLY A 139 10.64 -15.76 8.04
CA GLY A 139 9.35 -16.24 8.58
C GLY A 139 9.29 -16.33 10.10
N SER A 140 10.42 -16.35 10.80
CA SER A 140 10.45 -16.37 12.27
C SER A 140 10.23 -14.99 12.90
N ALA A 141 10.48 -13.92 12.16
CA ALA A 141 10.25 -12.55 12.62
C ALA A 141 8.82 -12.08 12.33
N ILE A 142 8.13 -12.68 11.35
CA ILE A 142 6.77 -12.31 10.96
C ILE A 142 5.78 -13.25 11.66
N THR A 143 4.94 -12.68 12.52
CA THR A 143 3.95 -13.45 13.29
C THR A 143 2.57 -13.46 12.64
N LEU A 144 2.25 -12.43 11.84
CA LEU A 144 1.00 -12.30 11.11
C LEU A 144 1.20 -11.39 9.90
N VAL A 145 0.51 -11.71 8.80
CA VAL A 145 0.31 -10.80 7.67
C VAL A 145 -1.19 -10.67 7.48
N GLU A 146 -1.69 -9.43 7.48
CA GLU A 146 -3.11 -9.15 7.32
C GLU A 146 -3.51 -9.24 5.83
N PRO A 147 -4.72 -9.72 5.50
CA PRO A 147 -5.15 -9.85 4.11
C PRO A 147 -5.08 -8.54 3.31
N ARG A 148 -5.23 -7.38 3.96
CA ARG A 148 -5.20 -6.07 3.28
C ARG A 148 -3.87 -5.78 2.58
N ILE A 149 -2.72 -6.17 3.15
CA ILE A 149 -1.43 -5.91 2.48
C ILE A 149 -1.22 -6.86 1.31
N MET A 150 -1.70 -8.10 1.43
CA MET A 150 -1.68 -9.06 0.34
C MET A 150 -2.57 -8.63 -0.82
N ASN A 151 -3.73 -8.05 -0.53
CA ASN A 151 -4.60 -7.45 -1.55
C ASN A 151 -3.89 -6.30 -2.28
N VAL A 152 -3.23 -5.41 -1.54
CA VAL A 152 -2.44 -4.30 -2.11
C VAL A 152 -1.33 -4.81 -3.03
N ILE A 153 -0.51 -5.75 -2.56
CA ILE A 153 0.57 -6.35 -3.36
C ILE A 153 0.00 -7.03 -4.60
N GLY A 154 -1.04 -7.85 -4.45
CA GLY A 154 -1.69 -8.55 -5.55
C GLY A 154 -2.25 -7.58 -6.60
N ASN A 155 -2.87 -6.49 -6.16
CA ASN A 155 -3.41 -5.47 -7.05
C ASN A 155 -2.32 -4.71 -7.81
N PHE A 156 -1.18 -4.40 -7.18
CA PHE A 156 -0.03 -3.81 -7.90
C PHE A 156 0.50 -4.74 -8.99
N LEU A 157 0.73 -6.02 -8.67
CA LEU A 157 1.22 -7.01 -9.63
C LEU A 157 0.22 -7.17 -10.80
N ASN A 158 -1.07 -7.25 -10.48
CA ASN A 158 -2.15 -7.33 -11.46
C ASN A 158 -2.23 -6.07 -12.35
N ALA A 159 -2.06 -4.88 -11.79
CA ALA A 159 -2.05 -3.65 -12.57
C ALA A 159 -0.89 -3.61 -13.57
N ARG A 160 0.28 -4.15 -13.21
CA ARG A 160 1.42 -4.29 -14.15
C ARG A 160 1.10 -5.26 -15.27
N ALA A 161 0.54 -6.44 -14.94
CA ALA A 161 0.09 -7.42 -15.94
C ALA A 161 -0.93 -6.81 -16.93
N ILE A 162 -1.91 -6.07 -16.42
CA ILE A 162 -2.90 -5.37 -17.27
C ILE A 162 -2.23 -4.28 -18.11
N THR A 163 -1.27 -3.54 -17.55
CA THR A 163 -0.56 -2.47 -18.28
C THR A 163 0.19 -3.05 -19.48
N ASP A 164 0.96 -4.13 -19.27
CA ASP A 164 1.70 -4.79 -20.34
C ASP A 164 0.77 -5.33 -21.42
N GLN A 165 -0.34 -5.97 -21.01
CA GLN A 165 -1.37 -6.41 -21.94
C GLN A 165 -1.95 -5.23 -22.73
N ALA A 166 -2.36 -4.17 -22.05
CA ALA A 166 -3.00 -3.01 -22.65
C ALA A 166 -2.08 -2.28 -23.63
N THR A 167 -0.78 -2.18 -23.32
CA THR A 167 0.23 -1.62 -24.23
C THR A 167 0.45 -2.52 -25.43
N ALA A 168 0.46 -3.84 -25.25
CA ALA A 168 0.68 -4.78 -26.35
C ALA A 168 -0.44 -4.75 -27.40
N ILE A 169 -1.69 -4.50 -26.99
CA ILE A 169 -2.86 -4.48 -27.88
C ILE A 169 -3.45 -3.08 -28.13
N ASP A 170 -2.83 -2.03 -27.60
CA ASP A 170 -3.31 -0.63 -27.65
C ASP A 170 -4.76 -0.47 -27.17
N ASP A 171 -5.07 -1.07 -26.02
CA ASP A 171 -6.41 -1.07 -25.44
C ASP A 171 -6.58 0.02 -24.38
N ALA A 172 -7.27 1.09 -24.76
CA ALA A 172 -7.53 2.24 -23.89
C ALA A 172 -8.40 1.90 -22.67
N GLU A 173 -9.23 0.87 -22.72
CA GLU A 173 -10.04 0.44 -21.57
C GLU A 173 -9.19 -0.27 -20.53
N LEU A 174 -8.34 -1.21 -20.97
CA LEU A 174 -7.41 -1.87 -20.08
C LEU A 174 -6.42 -0.88 -19.44
N GLN A 175 -5.97 0.13 -20.20
CA GLN A 175 -5.16 1.22 -19.65
C GLN A 175 -5.89 2.00 -18.53
N ARG A 176 -7.18 2.30 -18.70
CA ARG A 176 -7.98 2.96 -17.66
C ARG A 176 -8.17 2.07 -16.43
N LEU A 177 -8.40 0.77 -16.64
CA LEU A 177 -8.52 -0.20 -15.56
C LEU A 177 -7.22 -0.34 -14.77
N ALA A 178 -6.07 -0.40 -15.44
CA ALA A 178 -4.76 -0.41 -14.78
C ALA A 178 -4.55 0.84 -13.91
N LYS A 179 -4.83 2.03 -14.45
CA LYS A 179 -4.76 3.29 -13.67
C LYS A 179 -5.69 3.31 -12.47
N TYR A 180 -6.90 2.77 -12.62
CA TYR A 180 -7.85 2.64 -11.52
C TYR A 180 -7.32 1.72 -10.41
N ILE A 181 -6.72 0.59 -10.76
CA ILE A 181 -6.14 -0.34 -9.78
C ILE A 181 -4.94 0.29 -9.07
N LEU A 182 -4.07 1.00 -9.81
CA LEU A 182 -2.93 1.73 -9.21
C LEU A 182 -3.35 2.86 -8.29
N LEU A 183 -4.48 3.51 -8.57
CA LEU A 183 -5.02 4.59 -7.74
C LEU A 183 -5.69 4.06 -6.46
N TYR A 184 -6.21 2.83 -6.52
CA TYR A 184 -6.92 2.16 -5.44
C TYR A 184 -6.39 0.73 -5.22
N PRO A 185 -5.11 0.56 -4.85
CA PRO A 185 -4.54 -0.77 -4.65
C PRO A 185 -5.19 -1.50 -3.46
N GLU A 186 -5.83 -0.79 -2.53
CA GLU A 186 -6.59 -1.36 -1.42
C GLU A 186 -7.94 -1.97 -1.82
N ASN A 187 -8.36 -1.84 -3.08
CA ASN A 187 -9.66 -2.30 -3.56
C ASN A 187 -9.79 -3.85 -3.46
N PRO A 188 -10.72 -4.38 -2.63
CA PRO A 188 -10.88 -5.83 -2.47
C PRO A 188 -11.70 -6.47 -3.60
N SER A 189 -12.29 -5.67 -4.50
CA SER A 189 -13.18 -6.10 -5.58
C SER A 189 -12.62 -5.81 -6.97
N VAL A 190 -11.29 -5.70 -7.13
CA VAL A 190 -10.65 -5.50 -8.46
C VAL A 190 -11.11 -6.57 -9.45
N TRP A 191 -11.19 -7.82 -9.02
CA TRP A 191 -11.66 -8.94 -9.82
C TRP A 191 -13.05 -8.71 -10.43
N ALA A 192 -13.95 -8.01 -9.72
CA ALA A 192 -15.30 -7.75 -10.20
C ALA A 192 -15.28 -6.83 -11.42
N PHE A 193 -14.42 -5.80 -11.40
CA PHE A 193 -14.26 -4.87 -12.52
C PHE A 193 -13.52 -5.49 -13.70
N GLN A 194 -12.51 -6.35 -13.44
CA GLN A 194 -11.79 -7.07 -14.51
C GLN A 194 -12.68 -8.04 -15.28
N ASN A 195 -13.63 -8.68 -14.60
CA ASN A 195 -14.50 -9.70 -15.20
C ASN A 195 -15.85 -9.14 -15.66
N ALA A 196 -16.17 -7.88 -15.35
CA ALA A 196 -17.41 -7.25 -15.78
C ALA A 196 -17.40 -6.98 -17.29
N ALA A 197 -18.39 -7.52 -18.01
CA ALA A 197 -18.63 -7.08 -19.38
C ALA A 197 -19.10 -5.62 -19.39
N ARG A 198 -18.76 -4.85 -20.42
CA ARG A 198 -19.27 -3.47 -20.62
C ARG A 198 -20.80 -3.35 -20.56
N THR A 199 -21.50 -4.43 -20.95
CA THR A 199 -22.97 -4.52 -20.94
C THR A 199 -23.54 -4.94 -19.58
N THR A 200 -22.69 -5.23 -18.59
CA THR A 200 -23.14 -5.61 -17.24
C THR A 200 -23.95 -4.47 -16.66
N GLU A 201 -25.15 -4.76 -16.18
CA GLU A 201 -25.96 -3.74 -15.55
C GLU A 201 -25.33 -3.28 -14.23
N PRO A 202 -25.33 -1.96 -13.93
CA PRO A 202 -24.71 -1.41 -12.73
C PRO A 202 -25.21 -2.06 -11.43
N ASN A 203 -26.50 -2.36 -11.33
CA ASN A 203 -27.06 -3.04 -10.16
C ASN A 203 -26.52 -4.46 -10.00
N VAL A 204 -26.24 -5.17 -11.11
CA VAL A 204 -25.67 -6.52 -11.07
C VAL A 204 -24.23 -6.45 -10.59
N LEU A 205 -23.43 -5.51 -11.13
CA LEU A 205 -22.06 -5.29 -10.68
C LEU A 205 -22.02 -4.93 -9.20
N ALA A 206 -22.93 -4.08 -8.72
CA ALA A 206 -23.02 -3.70 -7.31
C ALA A 206 -23.19 -4.92 -6.37
N THR A 207 -23.90 -5.97 -6.79
CA THR A 207 -24.07 -7.19 -5.97
C THR A 207 -22.80 -8.01 -5.79
N THR A 208 -21.77 -7.78 -6.60
CA THR A 208 -20.49 -8.50 -6.53
C THR A 208 -19.44 -7.81 -5.68
N LEU A 209 -19.72 -6.58 -5.23
CA LEU A 209 -18.78 -5.76 -4.47
C LEU A 209 -18.73 -6.18 -2.99
N VAL A 210 -17.53 -6.24 -2.44
CA VAL A 210 -17.29 -6.64 -1.05
C VAL A 210 -17.21 -5.41 -0.15
N PHE A 211 -18.13 -5.28 0.80
CA PHE A 211 -18.13 -4.17 1.79
C PHE A 211 -17.64 -4.59 3.18
N GLU A 212 -17.75 -5.87 3.52
CA GLU A 212 -17.45 -6.37 4.86
C GLU A 212 -16.04 -6.94 4.98
N ASN A 213 -15.42 -6.80 6.16
CA ASN A 213 -14.13 -7.40 6.52
C ASN A 213 -12.96 -7.06 5.58
N THR A 214 -12.99 -5.89 4.95
CA THR A 214 -11.99 -5.47 3.95
C THR A 214 -10.78 -4.77 4.57
N GLY A 215 -10.91 -4.23 5.79
CA GLY A 215 -9.91 -3.36 6.40
C GLY A 215 -9.87 -1.94 5.80
N VAL A 216 -10.77 -1.62 4.86
CA VAL A 216 -10.91 -0.31 4.22
C VAL A 216 -12.17 0.38 4.77
N PRO A 217 -12.13 1.66 5.16
CA PRO A 217 -13.30 2.38 5.62
C PRO A 217 -14.42 2.41 4.57
N GLU A 218 -15.68 2.34 5.00
CA GLU A 218 -16.82 2.27 4.09
C GLU A 218 -16.93 3.47 3.16
N GLU A 219 -16.72 4.70 3.66
CA GLU A 219 -16.69 5.91 2.83
C GLU A 219 -15.66 5.81 1.69
N ARG A 220 -14.51 5.19 1.98
CA ARG A 220 -13.45 4.94 1.01
C ARG A 220 -13.83 3.85 0.02
N LEU A 221 -14.49 2.78 0.46
CA LEU A 221 -15.04 1.76 -0.44
C LEU A 221 -16.11 2.33 -1.39
N LEU A 222 -16.99 3.18 -0.88
CA LEU A 222 -17.99 3.87 -1.70
C LEU A 222 -17.35 4.73 -2.78
N GLU A 223 -16.27 5.45 -2.46
CA GLU A 223 -15.47 6.18 -3.44
C GLU A 223 -14.87 5.25 -4.50
N ILE A 224 -14.11 4.23 -4.06
CA ILE A 224 -13.43 3.24 -4.91
C ILE A 224 -14.43 2.62 -5.89
N TYR A 225 -15.58 2.19 -5.39
CA TYR A 225 -16.58 1.47 -6.17
C TYR A 225 -17.38 2.41 -7.08
N ALA A 226 -17.74 3.61 -6.63
CA ALA A 226 -18.39 4.59 -7.49
C ALA A 226 -17.51 4.93 -8.70
N VAL A 227 -16.19 5.12 -8.49
CA VAL A 227 -15.23 5.35 -9.57
C VAL A 227 -15.15 4.14 -10.51
N GLY A 228 -14.95 2.93 -9.97
CA GLY A 228 -14.87 1.70 -10.77
C GLY A 228 -16.13 1.46 -11.61
N MET A 229 -17.31 1.65 -11.01
CA MET A 229 -18.61 1.52 -11.68
C MET A 229 -18.87 2.64 -12.70
N SER A 230 -18.15 3.76 -12.62
CA SER A 230 -18.25 4.83 -13.61
C SER A 230 -17.34 4.61 -14.81
N ILE A 231 -16.17 3.98 -14.64
CA ILE A 231 -15.21 3.81 -15.74
C ILE A 231 -15.45 2.58 -16.60
N TYR A 232 -16.01 1.48 -16.05
CA TYR A 232 -16.08 0.18 -16.77
C TYR A 232 -16.92 0.21 -18.06
N ASN A 233 -17.84 1.18 -18.19
CA ASN A 233 -18.68 1.31 -19.38
C ASN A 233 -18.64 2.70 -20.03
N ASN A 234 -17.65 3.54 -19.68
CA ASN A 234 -17.51 4.88 -20.23
C ASN A 234 -16.12 5.10 -20.84
N ASP A 235 -16.09 5.48 -22.12
CA ASP A 235 -14.85 5.75 -22.83
C ASP A 235 -14.30 7.17 -22.58
N THR A 236 -15.13 8.08 -22.09
CA THR A 236 -14.77 9.49 -21.88
C THR A 236 -14.94 9.91 -20.43
N PHE A 237 -14.15 10.91 -20.02
CA PHE A 237 -14.29 11.55 -18.72
C PHE A 237 -15.72 12.06 -18.50
N ASP A 238 -16.30 12.78 -19.46
CA ASP A 238 -17.64 13.36 -19.32
C ASP A 238 -18.72 12.30 -19.07
N GLY A 239 -18.62 11.14 -19.72
CA GLY A 239 -19.55 10.02 -19.52
C GLY A 239 -19.42 9.41 -18.12
N ALA A 240 -18.20 9.12 -17.69
CA ALA A 240 -17.92 8.58 -16.36
C ALA A 240 -18.31 9.57 -15.26
N TYR A 241 -18.03 10.85 -15.48
CA TYR A 241 -18.38 11.95 -14.60
C TYR A 241 -19.91 12.08 -14.45
N ALA A 242 -20.66 12.06 -15.55
CA ALA A 242 -22.12 12.11 -15.52
C ALA A 242 -22.76 10.88 -14.85
N ALA A 243 -22.10 9.72 -14.90
CA ALA A 243 -22.57 8.49 -14.26
C ALA A 243 -22.31 8.45 -12.74
N LEU A 244 -21.31 9.20 -12.25
CA LEU A 244 -20.74 9.02 -10.91
C LEU A 244 -21.76 9.14 -9.77
N GLU A 245 -22.60 10.17 -9.79
CA GLU A 245 -23.63 10.38 -8.77
C GLU A 245 -24.63 9.22 -8.74
N GLN A 246 -25.05 8.76 -9.93
CA GLN A 246 -25.93 7.61 -10.05
C GLN A 246 -25.25 6.31 -9.57
N ARG A 247 -23.95 6.13 -9.84
CA ARG A 247 -23.19 4.97 -9.35
C ARG A 247 -23.10 4.95 -7.84
N LEU A 248 -22.77 6.09 -7.23
CA LEU A 248 -22.73 6.20 -5.78
C LEU A 248 -24.10 5.91 -5.16
N ALA A 249 -25.19 6.43 -5.73
CA ALA A 249 -26.54 6.19 -5.23
C ALA A 249 -26.97 4.71 -5.25
N ILE A 250 -26.41 3.89 -6.13
CA ILE A 250 -26.68 2.44 -6.19
C ILE A 250 -26.06 1.70 -5.00
N ILE A 251 -24.91 2.15 -4.52
CA ILE A 251 -24.11 1.44 -3.52
C ILE A 251 -24.18 2.08 -2.12
N ASN A 252 -24.55 3.35 -2.02
CA ASN A 252 -24.68 4.08 -0.75
C ASN A 252 -26.02 3.78 -0.06
N ASN A 253 -26.15 2.55 0.45
CA ASN A 253 -27.37 2.09 1.13
C ASN A 253 -27.56 2.74 2.51
N ASP A 254 -26.47 3.15 3.15
CA ASP A 254 -26.48 3.73 4.50
C ASP A 254 -26.65 5.26 4.51
N ALA A 255 -26.90 5.85 3.34
CA ALA A 255 -27.17 7.27 3.15
C ALA A 255 -26.08 8.18 3.74
N LEU A 256 -24.81 7.76 3.61
CA LEU A 256 -23.66 8.56 3.99
C LEU A 256 -23.60 9.86 3.17
N PRO A 257 -23.01 10.95 3.70
CA PRO A 257 -22.92 12.22 2.99
C PRO A 257 -22.23 12.05 1.62
N ALA A 258 -22.98 12.25 0.54
CA ALA A 258 -22.48 11.99 -0.81
C ALA A 258 -21.39 12.98 -1.26
N MET A 259 -21.51 14.25 -0.86
CA MET A 259 -20.66 15.33 -1.41
C MET A 259 -19.15 15.17 -1.13
N PRO A 260 -18.69 14.79 0.08
CA PRO A 260 -17.28 14.49 0.31
C PRO A 260 -16.77 13.35 -0.58
N ILE A 261 -17.54 12.27 -0.72
CA ILE A 261 -17.21 11.09 -1.52
C ILE A 261 -17.12 11.45 -3.00
N LEU A 262 -18.12 12.17 -3.52
CA LEU A 262 -18.15 12.61 -4.92
C LEU A 262 -17.00 13.54 -5.27
N LYS A 263 -16.61 14.46 -4.37
CA LYS A 263 -15.46 15.34 -4.60
C LYS A 263 -14.16 14.54 -4.78
N SER A 264 -13.89 13.59 -3.88
CA SER A 264 -12.71 12.72 -3.99
C SER A 264 -12.76 11.87 -5.27
N ALA A 265 -13.91 11.25 -5.53
CA ALA A 265 -14.11 10.42 -6.71
C ALA A 265 -13.92 11.17 -8.03
N VAL A 266 -14.29 12.45 -8.11
CA VAL A 266 -14.05 13.29 -9.30
C VAL A 266 -12.57 13.56 -9.53
N GLU A 267 -11.80 13.81 -8.47
CA GLU A 267 -10.35 13.99 -8.57
C GLU A 267 -9.69 12.69 -9.08
N SER A 268 -10.15 11.55 -8.60
CA SER A 268 -9.71 10.24 -9.06
C SER A 268 -10.06 9.96 -10.53
N LEU A 269 -11.28 10.29 -10.96
CA LEU A 269 -11.65 10.20 -12.38
C LEU A 269 -10.76 11.09 -13.25
N ARG A 270 -10.44 12.32 -12.82
CA ARG A 270 -9.52 13.19 -13.57
C ARG A 270 -8.14 12.56 -13.70
N ALA A 271 -7.62 11.93 -12.65
CA ALA A 271 -6.35 11.21 -12.71
C ALA A 271 -6.39 10.05 -13.71
N ILE A 272 -7.44 9.23 -13.68
CA ILE A 272 -7.59 8.06 -14.58
C ILE A 272 -7.68 8.48 -16.06
N TYR A 273 -8.47 9.51 -16.35
CA TYR A 273 -8.64 10.04 -17.72
C TYR A 273 -7.61 11.11 -18.12
N GLU A 274 -6.62 11.41 -17.26
CA GLU A 274 -5.57 12.40 -17.49
C GLU A 274 -6.09 13.82 -17.81
N VAL A 275 -7.19 14.21 -17.17
CA VAL A 275 -7.82 15.52 -17.36
C VAL A 275 -7.17 16.55 -16.44
N THR A 276 -6.56 17.59 -17.01
CA THR A 276 -5.96 18.70 -16.25
C THR A 276 -7.03 19.73 -15.82
N ASN A 277 -6.84 20.35 -14.65
CA ASN A 277 -7.81 21.30 -14.07
C ASN A 277 -8.19 22.42 -15.06
N GLY A 278 -9.49 22.48 -15.40
CA GLY A 278 -10.06 23.45 -16.35
C GLY A 278 -11.14 22.88 -17.29
N GLN A 279 -11.31 21.56 -17.36
CA GLN A 279 -12.21 20.92 -18.34
C GLN A 279 -13.57 20.44 -17.79
N ALA A 280 -13.78 20.37 -16.48
CA ALA A 280 -15.12 20.09 -15.93
C ALA A 280 -15.27 20.57 -14.49
N SER A 281 -16.20 21.50 -14.27
CA SER A 281 -16.68 21.92 -12.95
C SER A 281 -17.85 21.03 -12.53
N LEU A 282 -17.86 20.61 -11.26
CA LEU A 282 -19.07 20.05 -10.67
C LEU A 282 -20.24 21.02 -10.88
N PRO A 283 -21.40 20.59 -11.43
CA PRO A 283 -22.59 21.40 -11.27
C PRO A 283 -22.86 21.46 -9.77
N ASP A 284 -23.02 22.67 -9.26
CA ASP A 284 -23.61 22.91 -7.93
C ASP A 284 -25.05 22.37 -7.97
N SER A 285 -25.23 21.06 -7.85
CA SER A 285 -26.53 20.47 -7.52
C SER A 285 -26.78 20.73 -6.04
N GLY A 286 -27.31 21.92 -5.75
CA GLY A 286 -27.84 22.29 -4.44
C GLY A 286 -29.12 21.53 -4.12
N VAL A 287 -28.98 20.26 -3.73
CA VAL A 287 -30.02 19.47 -3.03
C VAL A 287 -29.37 18.67 -1.91
#